data_AF-A0A7X0JNL0-F1
#
_entry.id   AF-A0A7X0JNL0-F1
#
_cell.length_a   1.000
_cell.length_b   1.000
_cell.length_c   1.000
_cell.angle_alpha   90.00
_cell.angle_beta   90.00
_cell.angle_gamma   90.00
#
_symmetry.space_group_name_H-M   'P 1'
#
loop_
_entity.id
_entity.type
_entity.pdbx_description
1 polymer ?
#
loop_
_entity_poly.entity_id
_entity_poly.type
_entity_poly.pdbx_seq_one_letter_code
_entity_poly.pdbx_strand_id
1 'polypeptide(L)'
;MIRRHGAVLEAAGRQGVKHVVYTSLSQASDHLGFALAHRWTERAVMNSGMAWTILRNGLYAELIGALAAPREGRITTPFGTGRISAVARADLADAAVAVLAKPEAHAGVTYELSGTTPFSVVDLARQLEVSYEPTSLESERERLSGLSLLPFQPAMLLSISSAAMAGFLRTEASDLPKLVANPRDSLSIACLAARQSYAMD
;
A
#
# COMPACT_ATOMS: atom_id res chain seq x y z
N MET A 1 -4.20 -13.74 -10.33
CA MET A 1 -4.59 -13.29 -8.98
C MET A 1 -6.05 -13.64 -8.67
N ILE A 2 -7.03 -13.08 -9.39
CA ILE A 2 -8.48 -13.31 -9.20
C ILE A 2 -8.87 -14.79 -8.98
N ARG A 3 -8.44 -15.71 -9.86
CA ARG A 3 -8.72 -17.15 -9.72
C ARG A 3 -8.29 -17.71 -8.36
N ARG A 4 -7.12 -17.30 -7.85
CA ARG A 4 -6.61 -17.77 -6.55
C ARG A 4 -7.46 -17.24 -5.40
N HIS A 5 -7.91 -15.99 -5.48
CA HIS A 5 -8.77 -15.39 -4.45
C HIS A 5 -10.14 -16.08 -4.42
N GLY A 6 -10.74 -16.35 -5.58
CA GLY A 6 -11.98 -17.13 -5.67
C GLY A 6 -11.85 -18.51 -5.05
N ALA A 7 -10.77 -19.24 -5.39
CA ALA A 7 -10.53 -20.57 -4.83
C ALA A 7 -10.41 -20.58 -3.29
N VAL A 8 -9.80 -19.55 -2.69
CA VAL A 8 -9.72 -19.38 -1.24
C VAL A 8 -11.11 -19.14 -0.64
N LEU A 9 -11.92 -18.27 -1.23
CA LEU A 9 -13.28 -17.99 -0.75
C LEU A 9 -14.21 -19.20 -0.87
N GLU A 10 -14.13 -19.93 -1.98
CA GLU A 10 -14.88 -21.18 -2.16
C GLU A 10 -14.47 -22.24 -1.12
N ALA A 11 -13.17 -22.38 -0.86
CA ALA A 11 -12.68 -23.29 0.16
C ALA A 11 -13.16 -22.89 1.57
N ALA A 12 -13.11 -21.59 1.90
CA ALA A 12 -13.61 -21.06 3.16
C ALA A 12 -15.11 -21.35 3.34
N GLY A 13 -15.92 -21.12 2.29
CA GLY A 13 -17.35 -21.44 2.29
C GLY A 13 -17.63 -22.93 2.52
N ARG A 14 -16.92 -23.83 1.81
CA ARG A 14 -17.05 -25.30 2.00
C ARG A 14 -16.68 -25.77 3.41
N GLN A 15 -15.76 -25.07 4.07
CA GLN A 15 -15.33 -25.38 5.43
C GLN A 15 -16.17 -24.67 6.51
N GLY A 16 -17.23 -23.97 6.12
CA GLY A 16 -18.16 -23.34 7.06
C GLY A 16 -17.60 -22.14 7.81
N VAL A 17 -16.56 -21.47 7.25
CA VAL A 17 -16.06 -20.20 7.77
C VAL A 17 -17.23 -19.22 7.91
N LYS A 18 -17.31 -18.53 9.05
CA LYS A 18 -18.44 -17.65 9.38
C LYS A 18 -18.20 -16.19 9.05
N HIS A 19 -16.94 -15.74 9.12
CA HIS A 19 -16.55 -14.36 8.88
C HIS A 19 -15.26 -14.30 8.09
N VAL A 20 -15.20 -13.44 7.07
CA VAL A 20 -13.98 -13.16 6.29
C VAL A 20 -13.54 -11.72 6.52
N VAL A 21 -12.34 -11.55 7.07
CA VAL A 21 -11.66 -10.24 7.11
C VAL A 21 -10.69 -10.18 5.94
N TYR A 22 -10.96 -9.31 4.97
CA TYR A 22 -10.17 -9.24 3.73
C TYR A 22 -9.28 -7.99 3.71
N THR A 23 -7.97 -8.21 3.58
CA THR A 23 -6.98 -7.14 3.34
C THR A 23 -7.03 -6.71 1.88
N SER A 24 -7.81 -5.66 1.64
CA SER A 24 -7.97 -5.00 0.35
C SER A 24 -6.99 -3.84 0.19
N LEU A 25 -7.27 -2.98 -0.79
CA LEU A 25 -6.47 -1.84 -1.20
C LEU A 25 -7.29 -0.55 -1.09
N SER A 26 -6.66 0.54 -0.60
CA SER A 26 -7.29 1.87 -0.46
C SER A 26 -7.88 2.40 -1.77
N GLN A 27 -8.94 3.21 -1.68
CA GLN A 27 -9.56 3.81 -2.87
C GLN A 27 -8.64 4.74 -3.64
N ALA A 28 -7.77 5.51 -2.96
CA ALA A 28 -6.76 6.34 -3.63
C ALA A 28 -5.81 5.52 -4.52
N SER A 29 -5.73 4.21 -4.29
CA SER A 29 -4.90 3.29 -5.06
C SER A 29 -5.65 2.61 -6.22
N ASP A 30 -6.88 3.05 -6.57
CA ASP A 30 -7.66 2.46 -7.68
C ASP A 30 -7.01 2.65 -9.06
N HIS A 31 -6.04 3.56 -9.16
CA HIS A 31 -5.24 3.79 -10.37
C HIS A 31 -4.09 2.77 -10.53
N LEU A 32 -3.84 1.91 -9.53
CA LEU A 32 -2.76 0.94 -9.57
C LEU A 32 -3.13 -0.30 -10.38
N GLY A 33 -2.16 -0.88 -11.08
CA GLY A 33 -2.38 -2.02 -11.99
C GLY A 33 -2.90 -3.30 -11.33
N PHE A 34 -2.94 -3.35 -10.00
CA PHE A 34 -3.43 -4.48 -9.21
C PHE A 34 -4.76 -4.18 -8.48
N ALA A 35 -5.30 -2.97 -8.57
CA ALA A 35 -6.54 -2.58 -7.89
C ALA A 35 -7.77 -3.38 -8.34
N LEU A 36 -7.85 -3.72 -9.63
CA LEU A 36 -8.97 -4.49 -10.19
C LEU A 36 -9.16 -5.83 -9.46
N ALA A 37 -8.06 -6.51 -9.13
CA ALA A 37 -8.14 -7.78 -8.42
C ALA A 37 -8.71 -7.60 -7.01
N HIS A 38 -8.35 -6.51 -6.31
CA HIS A 38 -8.91 -6.17 -5.01
C HIS A 38 -10.40 -5.84 -5.09
N ARG A 39 -10.82 -5.00 -6.04
CA ARG A 39 -12.26 -4.65 -6.22
C ARG A 39 -13.11 -5.86 -6.62
N TRP A 40 -12.57 -6.76 -7.44
CA TRP A 40 -13.23 -8.02 -7.73
C TRP A 40 -13.37 -8.89 -6.46
N THR A 41 -12.31 -8.97 -5.64
CA THR A 41 -12.30 -9.80 -4.43
C THR A 41 -13.23 -9.25 -3.36
N GLU A 42 -13.31 -7.93 -3.18
CA GLU A 42 -14.29 -7.30 -2.28
C GLU A 42 -15.71 -7.72 -2.65
N ARG A 43 -16.09 -7.64 -3.93
CA ARG A 43 -17.41 -8.07 -4.40
C ARG A 43 -17.64 -9.56 -4.15
N ALA A 44 -16.63 -10.40 -4.38
CA ALA A 44 -16.71 -11.83 -4.12
C ALA A 44 -16.89 -12.13 -2.61
N VAL A 45 -16.18 -11.42 -1.74
CA VAL A 45 -16.32 -11.53 -0.27
C VAL A 45 -17.72 -11.11 0.16
N MET A 46 -18.21 -9.94 -0.31
CA MET A 46 -19.54 -9.42 0.04
C MET A 46 -20.67 -10.35 -0.43
N ASN A 47 -20.47 -11.04 -1.56
CA ASN A 47 -21.44 -11.99 -2.13
C ASN A 47 -21.24 -13.44 -1.66
N SER A 48 -20.30 -13.71 -0.76
CA SER A 48 -19.95 -15.07 -0.36
C SER A 48 -20.98 -15.76 0.55
N GLY A 49 -21.92 -15.00 1.11
CA GLY A 49 -22.86 -15.47 2.13
C GLY A 49 -22.27 -15.58 3.54
N MET A 50 -20.96 -15.33 3.71
CA MET A 50 -20.31 -15.20 5.02
C MET A 50 -20.43 -13.76 5.53
N ALA A 51 -20.35 -13.58 6.85
CA ALA A 51 -20.11 -12.24 7.41
C ALA A 51 -18.74 -11.73 6.92
N TRP A 52 -18.57 -10.42 6.83
CA TRP A 52 -17.35 -9.86 6.25
C TRP A 52 -16.94 -8.53 6.87
N THR A 53 -15.64 -8.25 6.78
CA THR A 53 -15.05 -6.92 7.00
C THR A 53 -13.99 -6.69 5.93
N ILE A 54 -13.99 -5.52 5.30
CA ILE A 54 -12.98 -5.15 4.30
C ILE A 54 -12.01 -4.13 4.91
N LEU A 55 -10.72 -4.45 4.87
CA LEU A 55 -9.63 -3.58 5.31
C LEU A 55 -8.93 -3.03 4.07
N ARG A 56 -9.30 -1.84 3.60
CA ARG A 56 -8.67 -1.21 2.43
C ARG A 56 -7.37 -0.54 2.83
N ASN A 57 -6.29 -1.31 2.75
CA ASN A 57 -4.97 -0.89 3.17
C ASN A 57 -4.36 0.10 2.17
N GLY A 58 -3.79 1.18 2.69
CA GLY A 58 -2.94 2.10 1.93
C GLY A 58 -1.60 1.46 1.55
N LEU A 59 -0.86 2.14 0.67
CA LEU A 59 0.49 1.72 0.32
C LEU A 59 1.42 1.80 1.53
N TYR A 60 2.34 0.85 1.64
CA TYR A 60 3.21 0.75 2.79
C TYR A 60 4.28 1.84 2.79
N ALA A 61 4.46 2.53 3.92
CA ALA A 61 5.52 3.51 4.10
C ALA A 61 6.91 2.89 3.84
N GLU A 62 7.10 1.64 4.24
CA GLU A 62 8.33 0.89 3.99
C GLU A 62 8.58 0.67 2.49
N LEU A 63 7.52 0.39 1.72
CA LEU A 63 7.64 0.23 0.28
C LEU A 63 8.02 1.56 -0.38
N ILE A 64 7.37 2.66 0.01
CA ILE A 64 7.70 3.99 -0.51
C ILE A 64 9.16 4.36 -0.18
N GLY A 65 9.60 4.10 1.05
CA GLY A 65 10.98 4.29 1.46
C GLY A 65 11.98 3.47 0.66
N ALA A 66 11.72 2.17 0.47
CA ALA A 66 12.58 1.29 -0.31
C ALA A 66 12.67 1.69 -1.79
N LEU A 67 11.55 2.12 -2.39
CA LEU A 67 11.54 2.61 -3.78
C LEU A 67 12.29 3.94 -3.90
N ALA A 68 12.20 4.80 -2.89
CA ALA A 68 12.89 6.09 -2.81
C ALA A 68 14.24 6.03 -2.06
N ALA A 69 14.88 4.87 -2.03
CA ALA A 69 16.19 4.73 -1.39
C ALA A 69 17.23 5.59 -2.14
N PRO A 70 18.02 6.44 -1.43
CA PRO A 70 19.04 7.25 -2.08
C PRO A 70 20.14 6.35 -2.64
N ARG A 71 20.78 6.79 -3.72
CA ARG A 71 22.01 6.23 -4.29
C ARG A 71 22.98 7.38 -4.48
N GLU A 72 24.23 7.27 -4.04
CA GLU A 72 25.22 8.35 -4.19
C GLU A 72 24.71 9.73 -3.70
N GLY A 73 23.97 9.75 -2.59
CA GLY A 73 23.43 10.98 -1.99
C GLY A 73 22.26 11.62 -2.74
N ARG A 74 21.60 10.90 -3.66
CA ARG A 74 20.45 11.38 -4.44
C ARG A 74 19.32 10.36 -4.52
N ILE A 75 18.09 10.83 -4.49
CA ILE A 75 16.89 10.05 -4.79
C ILE A 75 16.45 10.37 -6.21
N THR A 76 16.22 9.35 -7.02
CA THR A 76 15.94 9.53 -8.47
C THR A 76 14.58 9.00 -8.92
N THR A 77 13.70 8.59 -8.00
CA THR A 77 12.39 8.02 -8.35
C THR A 77 11.54 8.99 -9.17
N PRO A 78 10.75 8.51 -10.14
CA PRO A 78 9.86 9.35 -10.95
C PRO A 78 8.55 9.74 -10.21
N PHE A 79 8.59 9.96 -8.90
CA PHE A 79 7.39 10.21 -8.09
C PHE A 79 6.93 11.68 -8.17
N GLY A 80 7.72 12.55 -8.81
CA GLY A 80 7.46 13.98 -8.86
C GLY A 80 7.33 14.58 -7.46
N THR A 81 6.40 15.52 -7.30
CA THR A 81 6.08 16.17 -6.01
C THR A 81 4.77 15.64 -5.41
N GLY A 82 4.25 14.52 -5.92
CA GLY A 82 3.01 13.93 -5.43
C GLY A 82 3.12 13.53 -3.96
N ARG A 83 2.04 13.77 -3.21
CA ARG A 83 1.94 13.33 -1.81
C ARG A 83 1.25 11.98 -1.74
N ILE A 84 1.74 11.13 -0.84
CA ILE A 84 1.29 9.75 -0.65
C ILE A 84 0.82 9.61 0.80
N SER A 85 -0.41 9.15 1.00
CA SER A 85 -0.93 8.76 2.32
C SER A 85 -0.45 7.36 2.68
N ALA A 86 0.87 7.14 2.66
CA ALA A 86 1.45 5.85 2.99
C ALA A 86 1.24 5.51 4.46
N VAL A 87 1.22 4.23 4.81
CA VAL A 87 0.92 3.73 6.16
C VAL A 87 1.93 2.69 6.60
N ALA A 88 2.29 2.67 7.88
CA ALA A 88 3.17 1.62 8.40
C ALA A 88 2.46 0.25 8.36
N ARG A 89 3.15 -0.80 7.90
CA ARG A 89 2.56 -2.16 7.92
C ARG A 89 2.18 -2.60 9.34
N ALA A 90 2.92 -2.16 10.34
CA ALA A 90 2.62 -2.44 11.75
C ALA A 90 1.26 -1.86 12.18
N ASP A 91 0.90 -0.64 11.75
CA ASP A 91 -0.41 -0.06 12.06
C ASP A 91 -1.54 -0.81 11.36
N LEU A 92 -1.31 -1.28 10.13
CA LEU A 92 -2.28 -2.13 9.42
C LEU A 92 -2.48 -3.48 10.12
N ALA A 93 -1.42 -4.04 10.69
CA ALA A 93 -1.50 -5.26 11.49
C ALA A 93 -2.26 -5.00 12.80
N ASP A 94 -1.99 -3.89 13.49
CA ASP A 94 -2.71 -3.49 14.70
C ASP A 94 -4.21 -3.28 14.41
N ALA A 95 -4.56 -2.65 13.28
CA ALA A 95 -5.94 -2.49 12.84
C ALA A 95 -6.61 -3.84 12.53
N ALA A 96 -5.91 -4.77 11.87
CA ALA A 96 -6.42 -6.11 11.60
C ALA A 96 -6.65 -6.90 12.90
N VAL A 97 -5.73 -6.81 13.88
CA VAL A 97 -5.88 -7.42 15.21
C VAL A 97 -7.09 -6.85 15.94
N ALA A 98 -7.29 -5.53 15.92
CA ALA A 98 -8.46 -4.89 16.53
C ALA A 98 -9.78 -5.43 15.94
N VAL A 99 -9.85 -5.58 14.61
CA VAL A 99 -11.01 -6.15 13.93
C VAL A 99 -11.21 -7.63 14.24
N LEU A 100 -10.13 -8.42 14.21
CA LEU A 100 -10.18 -9.86 14.47
C LEU A 100 -10.49 -10.21 15.93
N ALA A 101 -10.25 -9.29 16.88
CA ALA A 101 -10.57 -9.49 18.28
C ALA A 101 -12.09 -9.44 18.57
N LYS A 102 -12.88 -8.76 17.72
CA LYS A 102 -14.35 -8.61 17.86
C LYS A 102 -15.03 -8.57 16.48
N PRO A 103 -14.87 -9.61 15.64
CA PRO A 103 -15.23 -9.56 14.22
C PRO A 103 -16.70 -9.19 13.99
N GLU A 104 -17.62 -9.65 14.85
CA GLU A 104 -19.04 -9.33 14.80
C GLU A 104 -19.36 -7.83 14.92
N ALA A 105 -18.57 -7.08 15.70
CA ALA A 105 -18.72 -5.63 15.83
C ALA A 105 -18.31 -4.87 14.56
N HIS A 106 -17.63 -5.56 13.63
CA HIS A 106 -17.10 -5.02 12.39
C HIS A 106 -17.76 -5.66 11.16
N ALA A 107 -18.83 -6.43 11.34
CA ALA A 107 -19.54 -7.09 10.25
C ALA A 107 -20.20 -6.08 9.30
N GLY A 108 -20.01 -6.26 8.00
CA GLY A 108 -20.55 -5.38 6.96
C GLY A 108 -19.81 -4.05 6.80
N VAL A 109 -18.66 -3.89 7.46
CA VAL A 109 -17.90 -2.63 7.46
C VAL A 109 -16.72 -2.69 6.47
N THR A 110 -16.51 -1.58 5.76
CA THR A 110 -15.30 -1.32 4.98
C THR A 110 -14.54 -0.18 5.64
N TYR A 111 -13.25 -0.38 5.89
CA TYR A 111 -12.36 0.63 6.49
C TYR A 111 -11.32 1.11 5.47
N GLU A 112 -11.12 2.43 5.36
CA GLU A 112 -10.02 3.03 4.59
C GLU A 112 -8.81 3.28 5.50
N LEU A 113 -7.76 2.46 5.38
CA LEU A 113 -6.64 2.40 6.32
C LEU A 113 -5.35 2.94 5.69
N SER A 114 -5.18 4.27 5.73
CA SER A 114 -4.04 4.99 5.16
C SER A 114 -3.40 5.91 6.21
N GLY A 115 -2.18 6.38 5.98
CA GLY A 115 -1.54 7.32 6.89
C GLY A 115 -2.30 8.64 6.93
N THR A 116 -2.38 9.26 8.10
CA THR A 116 -3.09 10.53 8.32
C THR A 116 -2.24 11.75 7.93
N THR A 117 -0.94 11.57 7.76
CA THR A 117 -0.01 12.64 7.36
C THR A 117 0.65 12.25 6.03
N PRO A 118 0.12 12.73 4.88
CA PRO A 118 0.70 12.46 3.58
C PRO A 118 2.06 13.15 3.43
N PHE A 119 3.03 12.46 2.85
CA PHE A 119 4.36 13.02 2.55
C PHE A 119 4.73 12.84 1.08
N SER A 120 5.66 13.67 0.61
CA SER A 120 6.26 13.54 -0.73
C SER A 120 7.68 12.98 -0.66
N VAL A 121 8.23 12.55 -1.79
CA VAL A 121 9.66 12.17 -1.87
C VAL A 121 10.58 13.37 -1.57
N VAL A 122 10.13 14.60 -1.82
CA VAL A 122 10.84 15.83 -1.41
C VAL A 122 10.97 15.90 0.12
N ASP A 123 9.91 15.56 0.85
CA ASP A 123 9.92 15.55 2.31
C ASP A 123 10.85 14.46 2.85
N LEU A 124 10.85 13.28 2.21
CA LEU A 124 11.76 12.18 2.51
C LEU A 124 13.23 12.55 2.23
N ALA A 125 13.53 13.16 1.09
CA ALA A 125 14.87 13.63 0.74
C ALA A 125 15.39 14.66 1.76
N ARG A 126 14.52 15.60 2.16
CA ARG A 126 14.84 16.60 3.20
C ARG A 126 15.16 15.92 4.54
N GLN A 127 14.36 14.94 4.97
CA GLN A 127 14.56 14.22 6.22
C GLN A 127 15.82 13.34 6.21
N LEU A 128 16.24 12.88 5.04
CA LEU A 128 17.45 12.09 4.84
C LEU A 128 18.70 12.94 4.53
N GLU A 129 18.57 14.25 4.36
CA GLU A 129 19.65 15.18 3.99
C GLU A 129 20.33 14.82 2.66
N VAL A 130 19.54 14.42 1.66
CA VAL A 130 19.98 14.05 0.29
C VAL A 130 19.27 14.90 -0.77
N SER A 131 19.80 14.94 -2.00
CA SER A 131 19.11 15.61 -3.11
C SER A 131 17.97 14.76 -3.67
N TYR A 132 16.96 15.41 -4.24
CA TYR A 132 15.91 14.73 -5.03
C TYR A 132 15.96 15.21 -6.46
N GLU A 133 16.24 14.29 -7.38
CA GLU A 133 16.45 14.54 -8.80
C GLU A 133 15.61 13.52 -9.60
N PRO A 134 14.30 13.77 -9.74
CA PRO A 134 13.38 12.80 -10.31
C PRO A 134 13.73 12.47 -11.77
N THR A 135 13.70 11.18 -12.11
CA THR A 135 13.81 10.72 -13.50
C THR A 135 12.45 10.64 -14.18
N SER A 136 12.45 10.33 -15.48
CA SER A 136 11.22 10.07 -16.23
C SER A 136 10.65 8.67 -15.96
N LEU A 137 9.37 8.47 -16.26
CA LEU A 137 8.76 7.13 -16.28
C LEU A 137 9.37 6.22 -17.36
N GLU A 138 9.98 6.79 -18.40
CA GLU A 138 10.69 6.03 -19.43
C GLU A 138 11.98 5.44 -18.87
N SER A 139 12.80 6.25 -18.22
CA SER A 139 14.02 5.78 -17.54
C SER A 139 13.69 4.77 -16.45
N GLU A 140 12.60 4.95 -15.70
CA GLU A 140 12.17 3.96 -14.71
C GLU A 140 11.75 2.63 -15.36
N ARG A 141 11.04 2.66 -16.49
CA ARG A 141 10.68 1.44 -17.23
C ARG A 141 11.92 0.70 -17.72
N GLU A 142 12.89 1.42 -18.26
CA GLU A 142 14.16 0.85 -18.71
C GLU A 142 14.92 0.22 -17.53
N ARG A 143 15.05 0.95 -16.42
CA ARG A 143 15.68 0.46 -15.19
C ARG A 143 15.02 -0.82 -14.68
N LEU A 144 13.68 -0.85 -14.57
CA LEU A 144 12.92 -2.02 -14.12
C LEU A 144 13.10 -3.23 -15.06
N SER A 145 13.32 -3.00 -16.36
CA SER A 145 13.54 -4.06 -17.34
C SER A 145 14.93 -4.71 -17.20
N GLY A 146 15.90 -3.99 -16.63
CA GLY A 146 17.24 -4.51 -16.33
C GLY A 146 17.34 -5.29 -15.03
N LEU A 147 16.30 -5.34 -14.21
CA LEU A 147 16.30 -6.02 -12.91
C LEU A 147 15.71 -7.44 -13.00
N SER A 148 16.23 -8.36 -12.20
CA SER A 148 15.68 -9.72 -12.05
C SER A 148 14.42 -9.70 -11.18
N LEU A 149 13.30 -9.30 -11.79
CA LEU A 149 11.99 -9.19 -11.13
C LEU A 149 11.03 -10.33 -11.54
N LEU A 150 10.08 -10.64 -10.67
CA LEU A 150 8.94 -11.50 -11.00
C LEU A 150 8.09 -10.86 -12.10
N PRO A 151 7.42 -11.64 -12.96
CA PRO A 151 6.74 -11.10 -14.16
C PRO A 151 5.71 -9.99 -13.91
N PHE A 152 5.09 -9.93 -12.73
CA PHE A 152 4.09 -8.91 -12.40
C PHE A 152 4.70 -7.61 -11.85
N GLN A 153 5.94 -7.65 -11.36
CA GLN A 153 6.53 -6.54 -10.61
C GLN A 153 6.83 -5.30 -11.46
N PRO A 154 7.36 -5.39 -12.71
CA PRO A 154 7.62 -4.19 -13.50
C PRO A 154 6.37 -3.33 -13.73
N ALA A 155 5.25 -3.94 -14.14
CA ALA A 155 3.99 -3.22 -14.35
C ALA A 155 3.42 -2.67 -13.04
N MET A 156 3.52 -3.44 -11.94
CA MET A 156 3.11 -2.99 -10.61
C MET A 156 3.89 -1.75 -10.15
N LEU A 157 5.21 -1.80 -10.20
CA LEU A 157 6.10 -0.71 -9.76
C LEU A 157 5.96 0.53 -10.63
N LEU A 158 5.84 0.35 -11.96
CA LEU A 158 5.60 1.47 -12.87
C LEU A 158 4.24 2.12 -12.61
N SER A 159 3.20 1.36 -12.26
CA SER A 159 1.89 1.92 -11.92
C SER A 159 1.91 2.76 -10.63
N ILE A 160 2.70 2.35 -9.63
CA ILE A 160 2.93 3.13 -8.41
C ILE A 160 3.63 4.44 -8.76
N SER A 161 4.70 4.37 -9.56
CA SER A 161 5.43 5.54 -10.05
C SER A 161 4.53 6.54 -10.76
N SER A 162 3.72 6.08 -11.72
CA SER A 162 2.81 6.96 -12.47
C SER A 162 1.71 7.55 -11.59
N ALA A 163 1.15 6.77 -10.66
CA ALA A 163 0.09 7.25 -9.78
C ALA A 163 0.62 8.25 -8.73
N ALA A 164 1.84 8.02 -8.22
CA ALA A 164 2.54 8.96 -7.35
C ALA A 164 2.79 10.28 -8.08
N MET A 165 3.38 10.21 -9.28
CA MET A 165 3.66 11.37 -10.13
C MET A 165 2.40 12.19 -10.44
N ALA A 166 1.26 11.52 -10.68
CA ALA A 166 -0.03 12.15 -10.95
C ALA A 166 -0.74 12.69 -9.69
N GLY A 167 -0.20 12.43 -8.49
CA GLY A 167 -0.79 12.88 -7.22
C GLY A 167 -2.03 12.10 -6.77
N PHE A 168 -2.28 10.91 -7.32
CA PHE A 168 -3.48 10.13 -7.01
C PHE A 168 -3.43 9.37 -5.67
N LEU A 169 -2.24 9.19 -5.11
CA LEU A 169 -2.03 8.34 -3.92
C LEU A 169 -2.26 9.05 -2.58
N ARG A 170 -2.79 10.27 -2.61
CA ARG A 170 -3.23 10.99 -1.41
C ARG A 170 -4.69 10.62 -1.11
N THR A 171 -4.97 10.31 0.14
CA THR A 171 -6.32 10.18 0.69
C THR A 171 -6.73 11.45 1.43
N GLU A 172 -8.02 11.80 1.39
CA GLU A 172 -8.56 12.94 2.15
C GLU A 172 -8.93 12.56 3.59
N ALA A 173 -9.26 11.29 3.83
CA ALA A 173 -9.61 10.77 5.15
C ALA A 173 -9.08 9.34 5.35
N SER A 174 -8.93 8.93 6.61
CA SER A 174 -8.66 7.55 6.98
C SER A 174 -9.41 7.16 8.24
N ASP A 175 -9.86 5.92 8.28
CA ASP A 175 -10.43 5.26 9.46
C ASP A 175 -9.37 4.70 10.41
N LEU A 176 -8.08 4.74 10.05
CA LEU A 176 -7.01 4.16 10.86
C LEU A 176 -7.04 4.62 12.32
N PRO A 177 -7.25 5.91 12.66
CA PRO A 177 -7.34 6.36 14.05
C PRO A 177 -8.50 5.77 14.85
N LYS A 178 -9.52 5.22 14.20
CA LYS A 178 -10.65 4.54 14.87
C LYS A 178 -10.25 3.16 15.41
N LEU A 179 -9.22 2.54 14.82
CA LEU A 179 -8.75 1.20 15.16
C LEU A 179 -7.37 1.21 15.84
N VAL A 180 -6.58 2.25 15.60
CA VAL A 180 -5.22 2.42 16.13
C VAL A 180 -5.12 3.82 16.75
N ALA A 181 -5.05 3.90 18.08
CA ALA A 181 -5.14 5.16 18.80
C ALA A 181 -3.99 6.14 18.49
N ASN A 182 -2.78 5.62 18.28
CA ASN A 182 -1.59 6.42 17.96
C ASN A 182 -0.85 5.81 16.76
N PRO A 183 -1.31 6.05 15.51
CA PRO A 183 -0.64 5.56 14.32
C PRO A 183 0.81 6.06 14.26
N ARG A 184 1.70 5.24 13.71
CA ARG A 184 3.13 5.54 13.59
C ARG A 184 3.36 6.61 12.53
N ASP A 185 4.38 7.44 12.73
CA ASP A 185 4.77 8.43 11.73
C ASP A 185 5.30 7.74 10.47
N SER A 186 4.53 7.84 9.39
CA SER A 186 4.81 7.15 8.13
C SER A 186 6.03 7.72 7.41
N LEU A 187 6.35 9.00 7.57
CA LEU A 187 7.57 9.59 6.99
C LEU A 187 8.82 9.01 7.66
N SER A 188 8.84 8.93 8.99
CA SER A 188 9.93 8.30 9.74
C SER A 188 10.14 6.84 9.35
N ILE A 189 9.06 6.07 9.19
CA ILE A 189 9.13 4.66 8.76
C ILE A 189 9.70 4.55 7.33
N ALA A 190 9.26 5.41 6.41
CA ALA A 190 9.80 5.43 5.05
C ALA A 190 11.30 5.79 5.03
N CYS A 191 11.72 6.77 5.84
CA CYS A 191 13.14 7.14 5.95
C CYS A 191 14.00 5.99 6.49
N LEU A 192 13.49 5.23 7.48
CA LEU A 192 14.18 4.06 7.99
C LEU A 192 14.36 2.98 6.91
N ALA A 193 13.30 2.68 6.15
CA ALA A 193 13.34 1.69 5.08
C ALA A 193 14.28 2.11 3.93
N ALA A 194 14.29 3.41 3.59
CA ALA A 194 15.21 3.97 2.59
C ALA A 194 16.67 3.77 3.00
N ARG A 195 17.02 4.03 4.27
CA ARG A 195 18.39 3.83 4.80
C ARG A 195 18.82 2.37 4.78
N GLN A 196 17.92 1.45 5.15
CA GLN A 196 18.22 0.01 5.15
C GLN A 196 18.44 -0.53 3.74
N SER A 197 17.66 -0.04 2.77
CA SER A 197 17.79 -0.45 1.36
C SER A 197 19.06 0.12 0.71
N TYR A 198 19.57 1.25 1.22
CA TYR A 198 20.84 1.85 0.78
C TYR A 198 22.08 1.12 1.34
N ALA A 199 22.03 0.64 2.58
CA ALA A 199 23.18 0.02 3.24
C ALA A 199 23.52 -1.41 2.76
N MET A 200 22.75 -1.94 1.80
CA MET A 200 22.87 -3.31 1.29
C MET A 200 23.57 -3.40 -0.10
N ASP A 201 24.07 -2.27 -0.61
CA ASP A 201 24.90 -2.16 -1.81
C ASP A 201 26.30 -1.64 -1.47
#